data_AF-A0A848UGA6-F1
#
_entry.id   AF-A0A848UGA6-F1
#
_cell.length_a   1.000
_cell.length_b   1.000
_cell.length_c   1.000
_cell.angle_alpha   90.00
_cell.angle_beta   90.00
_cell.angle_gamma   90.00
#
_symmetry.space_group_name_H-M   'P 1'
#
loop_
_entity.id
_entity.type
_entity.pdbx_description
1 polymer ?
#
loop_
_entity_poly.entity_id
_entity_poly.type
_entity_poly.pdbx_seq_one_letter_code
_entity_poly.pdbx_strand_id
1 'polypeptide(L)' 'METIHQHEIPQNYRDLLDKRVFWHVATIGPDGELQSSPVWGGFADGHFVFSLT' A
#
# COMPACT_ATOMS: atom_id res chain seq x y z
N MET A 1 0.05 -4.33 31.94
CA MET A 1 -0.67 -3.42 31.03
C MET A 1 0.17 -3.38 29.77
N GLU A 2 -0.23 -4.09 28.72
CA GLU A 2 0.47 -4.03 27.43
C GLU A 2 0.14 -2.71 26.74
N THR A 3 1.18 -1.96 26.36
CA THR A 3 1.03 -0.75 25.56
C THR A 3 0.78 -1.17 24.12
N ILE A 4 -0.42 -0.91 23.61
CA ILE A 4 -0.73 -1.09 22.19
C ILE A 4 0.05 -0.01 21.43
N HIS A 5 1.11 -0.39 20.72
CA HIS A 5 1.77 0.53 19.81
C HIS A 5 0.84 0.72 18.60
N GLN A 6 0.14 1.85 18.56
CA GLN A 6 -0.57 2.31 17.38
C GLN A 6 0.48 2.59 16.30
N HIS A 7 0.63 1.69 15.33
CA HIS A 7 1.60 1.82 14.25
C HIS A 7 1.04 2.79 13.20
N GLU A 8 1.04 4.08 13.52
CA GLU A 8 0.73 5.11 12.53
C GLU A 8 1.86 5.24 11.51
N ILE A 9 1.49 5.51 10.26
CA ILE A 9 2.46 5.89 9.22
C ILE A 9 3.21 7.12 9.72
N PRO A 10 4.56 7.08 9.81
CA PRO A 10 5.34 8.21 10.29
C PRO A 10 5.09 9.45 9.43
N GLN A 11 5.04 10.61 10.08
CA GLN A 11 4.62 11.87 9.44
C GLN A 11 5.43 12.21 8.18
N ASN A 12 6.72 11.91 8.18
CA ASN A 12 7.64 12.16 7.08
C ASN A 12 7.47 11.22 5.86
N TYR A 13 6.55 10.25 5.92
CA TYR A 13 6.22 9.37 4.80
C TYR A 13 4.77 9.50 4.34
N ARG A 14 3.94 10.31 5.03
CA ARG A 14 2.52 10.48 4.68
C ARG A 14 2.37 11.13 3.30
N ASP A 15 3.32 11.99 2.91
CA ASP A 15 3.37 12.63 1.60
C ASP A 15 3.42 11.62 0.44
N LEU A 16 3.92 10.40 0.67
CA LEU A 16 3.96 9.36 -0.36
C LEU A 16 2.56 8.97 -0.83
N LEU A 17 1.55 9.02 0.04
CA LEU A 17 0.17 8.67 -0.29
C LEU A 17 -0.50 9.69 -1.21
N ASP A 18 -0.01 10.94 -1.23
CA ASP A 18 -0.53 12.03 -2.07
C ASP A 18 0.16 12.10 -3.45
N LYS A 19 1.21 11.29 -3.67
CA LYS A 19 1.98 11.32 -4.93
C LYS A 19 1.21 10.63 -6.04
N ARG A 20 1.19 11.27 -7.22
CA ARG A 20 0.72 10.67 -8.48
C ARG A 20 1.86 9.87 -9.12
N VAL A 21 2.04 8.64 -8.65
CA VAL A 21 3.10 7.73 -9.09
C VAL A 21 2.54 6.34 -9.37
N PHE A 22 3.32 5.52 -10.06
CA PHE A 22 3.05 4.08 -10.12
C PHE A 22 3.39 3.43 -8.79
N TRP A 23 2.61 2.40 -8.45
CA TRP A 23 2.81 1.57 -7.27
C TRP A 23 3.05 0.13 -7.68
N HIS A 24 3.58 -0.69 -6.78
CA HIS A 24 3.66 -2.13 -6.98
C HIS A 24 2.68 -2.82 -6.03
N VAL A 25 1.84 -3.70 -6.59
CA VAL A 25 1.05 -4.65 -5.82
C VAL A 25 1.80 -5.98 -5.83
N ALA A 26 2.24 -6.40 -4.65
CA ALA A 26 2.87 -7.68 -4.43
C ALA A 26 1.85 -8.67 -3.87
N THR A 27 1.71 -9.84 -4.51
CA THR A 27 0.78 -10.89 -4.10
C THR A 27 1.48 -12.24 -4.01
N ILE A 28 0.86 -13.14 -3.25
CA ILE A 28 1.25 -14.54 -3.14
C ILE A 28 0.12 -15.36 -3.77
N GLY A 29 0.45 -16.21 -4.74
CA GLY A 29 -0.49 -17.12 -5.38
C GLY A 29 -0.93 -18.26 -4.45
N PRO A 30 -1.96 -19.04 -4.84
CA PRO A 30 -2.46 -20.16 -4.03
C PRO A 30 -1.39 -21.19 -3.64
N ASP A 31 -0.38 -21.36 -4.50
CA ASP A 31 0.72 -22.31 -4.31
C ASP A 31 2.01 -21.66 -3.77
N GLY A 32 1.98 -20.38 -3.39
CA GLY A 32 3.10 -19.66 -2.78
C GLY A 32 3.86 -18.71 -3.71
N GLU A 33 3.43 -18.59 -4.96
CA GLU A 33 4.21 -17.84 -5.96
C GLU A 33 4.15 -16.35 -5.77
N LEU A 34 5.32 -15.70 -5.79
CA LEU A 34 5.44 -14.26 -5.64
C LEU A 34 5.18 -13.57 -6.99
N GLN A 35 4.27 -12.60 -6.98
CA GLN A 35 3.98 -11.76 -8.13
C GLN A 35 4.09 -10.30 -7.73
N SER A 36 4.71 -9.48 -8.58
CA SER A 36 4.83 -8.04 -8.40
C SER A 36 4.46 -7.33 -9.68
N SER A 37 3.35 -6.57 -9.64
CA SER A 37 2.82 -5.88 -10.82
C SER A 37 2.78 -4.37 -10.59
N PRO A 38 3.28 -3.55 -11.53
CA PRO A 38 3.08 -2.11 -11.47
C PRO A 38 1.60 -1.77 -11.72
N VAL A 39 1.07 -0.82 -10.96
CA VAL A 39 -0.33 -0.37 -11.04
C VAL A 39 -0.41 1.15 -11.01
N TRP A 40 -1.46 1.70 -11.60
CA TRP A 40 -1.93 3.03 -11.24
C TRP A 40 -2.71 2.93 -9.92
N GLY A 41 -2.37 3.78 -8.96
CA GLY A 41 -3.01 3.75 -7.64
C GLY A 41 -2.76 4.99 -6.81
N GLY A 42 -3.44 5.05 -5.66
CA GLY A 42 -3.37 6.13 -4.70
C GLY A 42 -4.16 5.81 -3.43
N PHE A 43 -4.32 6.80 -2.56
CA PHE A 43 -5.08 6.66 -1.32
C PHE A 43 -6.36 7.50 -1.35
N ALA A 44 -7.49 6.88 -1.03
CA ALA A 44 -8.80 7.53 -1.00
C ALA A 44 -9.66 6.92 0.10
N ASP A 45 -10.38 7.75 0.86
CA ASP A 45 -11.33 7.34 1.90
C ASP A 45 -10.77 6.31 2.90
N GLY A 46 -9.51 6.48 3.31
CA GLY A 46 -8.84 5.57 4.25
C GLY A 46 -8.34 4.25 3.64
N HIS A 47 -8.46 4.08 2.32
CA HIS A 47 -8.08 2.87 1.61
C HIS A 47 -7.07 3.15 0.51
N PHE A 48 -6.19 2.19 0.25
CA PHE A 48 -5.40 2.19 -0.97
C PHE A 48 -6.28 1.66 -2.12
N VAL A 49 -6.36 2.41 -3.20
CA VAL A 49 -7.14 2.07 -4.40
C VAL A 49 -6.20 1.96 -5.59
N PHE A 50 -6.41 0.97 -6.44
CA PHE A 50 -5.59 0.75 -7.63
C PHE A 50 -6.38 0.10 -8.75
N SER A 51 -5.85 0.22 -9.96
CA SER A 51 -6.38 -0.44 -11.14
C SER A 51 -5.26 -1.12 -11.92
N LEU A 52 -5.53 -2.36 -12.33
CA LEU A 52 -4.80 -3.09 -13.34
C LEU A 52 -5.55 -2.88 -14.65
N THR A 53 -5.42 -1.70 -15.26
CA THR A 53 -5.84 -1.49 -16.65
C THR A 53 -4.78 -1.98 -17.62
#